data_AF-A0A8S8Z7Q6-F1
#
_entry.id   AF-A0A8S8Z7Q6-F1
#
_cell.length_a   1.000
_cell.length_b   1.000
_cell.length_c   1.000
_cell.angle_alpha   90.00
_cell.angle_beta   90.00
_cell.angle_gamma   90.00
#
_symmetry.space_group_name_H-M   'P 1'
#
loop_
_entity.id
_entity.type
_entity.pdbx_description
1 polymer ?
#
loop_
_entity_poly.entity_id
_entity_poly.type
_entity_poly.pdbx_seq_one_letter_code
_entity_poly.pdbx_strand_id
1 'polypeptide(L)'
;MKSGKELLKHPGWKPFVDEYIERCERYREGAFKLLPMLDRSSRYSPAAMATFYNSILKKIQKRGGDVFTERIQLSKTEKMVFAAYVYVRYRFLAL
;
A
#
# COMPACT_ATOMS: atom_id res chain seq x y z
N MET A 1 14.56 -22.79 -13.60
CA MET A 1 13.58 -21.79 -13.08
C MET A 1 13.26 -20.80 -14.20
N LYS A 2 11.99 -20.43 -14.42
CA LYS A 2 11.64 -19.34 -15.34
C LYS A 2 12.12 -18.00 -14.74
N SER A 3 12.58 -17.07 -15.56
CA SER A 3 12.95 -15.73 -15.08
C SER A 3 11.70 -14.97 -14.63
N GLY A 4 11.85 -13.99 -13.72
CA GLY A 4 10.71 -13.18 -13.26
C GLY A 4 9.94 -12.51 -14.42
N LYS A 5 10.64 -12.06 -15.47
CA LYS A 5 10.01 -11.49 -16.67
C LYS A 5 9.17 -12.50 -17.46
N GLU A 6 9.57 -13.78 -17.49
CA GLU A 6 8.76 -14.83 -18.12
C GLU A 6 7.49 -15.14 -17.32
N LEU A 7 7.48 -14.87 -16.01
CA LEU A 7 6.29 -15.03 -15.18
C LEU A 7 5.19 -14.01 -15.55
N LEU A 8 5.56 -12.81 -16.02
CA LEU A 8 4.59 -11.80 -16.48
C LEU A 8 3.74 -12.28 -17.67
N LYS A 9 4.26 -13.20 -18.48
CA LYS A 9 3.54 -13.80 -19.61
C LYS A 9 2.61 -14.94 -19.18
N HIS A 10 2.72 -15.40 -17.93
CA HIS A 10 1.90 -16.50 -17.44
C HIS A 10 0.46 -16.02 -17.20
N PRO A 11 -0.57 -16.70 -17.75
CA PRO A 11 -1.96 -16.25 -17.63
C PRO A 11 -2.46 -16.17 -16.19
N GLY A 12 -1.89 -16.98 -15.29
CA GLY A 12 -2.21 -16.97 -13.86
C GLY A 12 -1.50 -15.88 -13.04
N TRP A 13 -0.51 -15.16 -13.58
CA TRP A 13 0.26 -14.19 -12.79
C TRP A 13 -0.60 -13.01 -12.36
N LYS A 14 -1.26 -12.34 -13.31
CA LYS A 14 -2.10 -11.19 -13.00
C LYS A 14 -3.25 -11.54 -12.03
N PRO A 15 -4.03 -12.61 -12.25
CA PRO A 15 -5.05 -13.04 -11.30
C PRO A 15 -4.50 -13.30 -9.88
N PHE A 16 -3.35 -13.97 -9.77
CA PHE A 16 -2.69 -14.20 -8.49
C PHE A 16 -2.34 -12.88 -7.79
N VAL A 17 -1.75 -11.92 -8.52
CA VAL A 17 -1.41 -10.61 -7.96
C VAL A 17 -2.66 -9.87 -7.49
N ASP A 18 -3.74 -9.88 -8.28
CA ASP A 18 -5.00 -9.24 -7.92
C ASP A 18 -5.60 -9.84 -6.63
N GLU A 19 -5.67 -11.17 -6.54
CA GLU A 19 -6.16 -11.88 -5.35
C GLU A 19 -5.28 -11.60 -4.12
N TYR A 20 -3.96 -11.59 -4.30
CA TYR A 20 -3.03 -11.30 -3.23
C TYR A 20 -3.19 -9.86 -2.70
N ILE A 21 -3.36 -8.89 -3.60
CA ILE A 21 -3.61 -7.49 -3.24
C ILE A 21 -4.94 -7.37 -2.49
N GLU A 22 -5.99 -8.06 -2.93
CA GLU A 22 -7.28 -8.08 -2.23
C GLU A 22 -7.13 -8.62 -0.80
N ARG A 23 -6.35 -9.69 -0.62
CA ARG A 23 -6.02 -10.23 0.71
C ARG A 23 -5.27 -9.21 1.57
N CYS A 24 -4.31 -8.49 1.00
CA CYS A 24 -3.61 -7.41 1.70
C CYS A 24 -4.58 -6.30 2.16
N GLU A 25 -5.54 -5.92 1.32
CA GLU A 25 -6.54 -4.90 1.67
C GLU A 25 -7.43 -5.36 2.83
N ARG A 26 -7.85 -6.62 2.88
CA ARG A 26 -8.61 -7.18 4.02
C ARG A 26 -7.81 -7.10 5.33
N TYR A 27 -6.52 -7.43 5.31
CA TYR A 27 -5.67 -7.29 6.49
C TYR A 27 -5.48 -5.82 6.90
N ARG A 28 -5.34 -4.92 5.90
CA ARG A 28 -5.25 -3.48 6.15
C ARG A 28 -6.51 -2.98 6.85
N GLU A 29 -7.69 -3.31 6.35
CA GLU A 29 -8.96 -2.92 6.97
C GLU A 29 -9.09 -3.42 8.41
N GLY A 30 -8.71 -4.68 8.66
CA GLY A 30 -8.61 -5.22 10.02
C GLY A 30 -7.68 -4.41 10.91
N ALA A 31 -6.47 -4.08 10.42
CA ALA A 31 -5.50 -3.29 11.17
C ALA A 31 -5.99 -1.87 11.48
N PHE A 32 -6.72 -1.22 10.56
CA PHE A 32 -7.28 0.12 10.79
C PHE A 32 -8.29 0.15 11.94
N LYS A 33 -9.02 -0.94 12.18
CA LYS A 33 -9.94 -1.08 13.33
C LYS A 33 -9.20 -1.14 14.67
N LEU A 34 -7.92 -1.52 14.68
CA LEU A 34 -7.09 -1.60 15.87
C LEU A 34 -6.39 -0.28 16.19
N LEU A 35 -6.23 0.63 15.21
CA LEU A 35 -5.54 1.90 15.42
C LEU A 35 -6.16 2.77 16.54
N PRO A 36 -7.50 2.86 16.69
CA PRO A 36 -8.10 3.60 17.81
C PRO A 36 -7.70 3.09 19.20
N MET A 37 -7.23 1.84 19.32
CA MET A 37 -6.76 1.26 20.58
C MET A 37 -5.37 1.76 21.00
N LEU A 38 -4.63 2.40 20.09
CA LEU A 38 -3.35 3.04 20.39
C LEU A 38 -3.57 4.44 20.96
N ASP A 39 -2.60 4.94 21.72
CA ASP A 39 -2.55 6.35 22.10
C ASP A 39 -2.58 7.24 20.88
N ARG A 40 -3.28 8.39 20.97
CA ARG A 40 -3.51 9.31 19.85
C ARG A 40 -2.20 9.73 19.15
N SER A 41 -1.13 9.93 19.90
CA SER A 41 0.22 10.26 19.38
C SER A 41 0.85 9.12 18.57
N SER A 42 0.51 7.87 18.89
CA SER A 42 1.10 6.66 18.29
C SER A 42 0.36 6.18 17.04
N ARG A 43 -0.84 6.71 16.75
CA ARG A 43 -1.68 6.29 15.61
C ARG A 43 -1.17 6.77 14.25
N TYR A 44 -0.45 7.90 14.23
CA TYR A 44 -0.01 8.56 13.00
C TYR A 44 0.87 7.64 12.14
N SER A 45 1.97 7.15 12.71
CA SER A 45 2.97 6.36 12.00
C SER A 45 2.40 5.10 11.35
N PRO A 46 1.64 4.23 12.07
CA PRO A 46 1.07 3.03 11.46
C PRO A 46 -0.03 3.35 10.43
N ALA A 47 -0.89 4.35 10.65
CA ALA A 47 -1.87 4.78 9.65
C ALA A 47 -1.17 5.26 8.37
N ALA A 48 -0.07 5.99 8.52
CA ALA A 48 0.67 6.50 7.40
C ALA A 48 1.30 5.36 6.59
N MET A 49 1.99 4.45 7.27
CA MET A 49 2.62 3.28 6.66
C MET A 49 1.61 2.39 5.94
N ALA A 50 0.46 2.09 6.55
CA ALA A 50 -0.58 1.28 5.94
C ALA A 50 -1.09 1.87 4.62
N THR A 51 -1.15 3.20 4.54
CA THR A 51 -1.59 3.87 3.32
C THR A 51 -0.49 4.00 2.27
N PHE A 52 0.77 4.20 2.69
CA PHE A 52 1.92 4.16 1.80
C PHE A 52 2.04 2.81 1.09
N TYR A 53 1.94 1.71 1.84
CA TYR A 53 2.00 0.37 1.25
C TYR A 53 0.80 0.10 0.33
N ASN A 54 -0.41 0.49 0.71
CA ASN A 54 -1.58 0.38 -0.21
C ASN A 54 -1.33 1.13 -1.53
N SER A 55 -0.72 2.31 -1.48
CA SER A 55 -0.40 3.08 -2.70
C SER A 55 0.60 2.34 -3.60
N ILE A 56 1.56 1.61 -3.04
CA ILE A 56 2.47 0.73 -3.80
C ILE A 56 1.69 -0.44 -4.41
N LEU A 57 0.82 -1.11 -3.65
CA LEU A 57 -0.01 -2.21 -4.16
C LEU A 57 -0.91 -1.76 -5.33
N LYS A 58 -1.56 -0.60 -5.21
CA LYS A 58 -2.35 -0.02 -6.31
C LYS A 58 -1.51 0.26 -7.55
N LYS A 59 -0.26 0.68 -7.41
CA LYS A 59 0.65 0.86 -8.55
C LYS A 59 1.05 -0.47 -9.18
N ILE A 60 1.33 -1.49 -8.37
CA ILE A 60 1.58 -2.87 -8.85
C ILE A 60 0.38 -3.35 -9.68
N GLN A 61 -0.82 -3.19 -9.14
CA GLN A 61 -2.05 -3.57 -9.84
C GLN A 61 -2.23 -2.83 -11.17
N LYS A 62 -2.04 -1.50 -11.18
CA LYS A 62 -2.12 -0.67 -12.39
C LYS A 62 -1.08 -1.05 -13.45
N ARG A 63 0.07 -1.58 -13.05
CA ARG A 63 1.12 -2.10 -13.95
C ARG A 63 0.91 -3.56 -14.33
N GLY A 64 -0.28 -4.12 -14.10
CA GLY A 64 -0.59 -5.52 -14.44
C GLY A 64 0.20 -6.54 -13.62
N GLY A 65 0.68 -6.15 -12.44
CA GLY A 65 1.51 -6.99 -11.59
C GLY A 65 2.99 -7.01 -11.96
N ASP A 66 3.47 -6.08 -12.81
CA ASP A 66 4.89 -6.00 -13.13
C ASP A 66 5.72 -5.46 -11.96
N VAL A 67 6.38 -6.39 -11.27
CA VAL A 67 7.36 -6.14 -10.20
C VAL A 67 8.79 -6.53 -10.60
N PHE A 68 8.99 -6.99 -11.83
CA PHE A 68 10.26 -7.56 -12.29
C PHE A 68 11.03 -6.64 -13.23
N THR A 69 10.35 -5.73 -13.94
CA THR A 69 11.00 -4.81 -14.88
C THR A 69 11.60 -3.59 -14.18
N GLU A 70 10.87 -3.02 -13.22
CA GLU A 70 11.29 -1.84 -12.47
C GLU A 70 10.82 -1.94 -11.02
N ARG A 71 11.63 -1.46 -10.08
CA ARG A 71 11.21 -1.32 -8.69
C ARG A 71 10.09 -0.29 -8.58
N ILE A 72 8.91 -0.74 -8.15
CA ILE A 72 7.80 0.16 -7.89
C ILE A 72 8.04 0.96 -6.61
N GLN A 73 7.97 2.28 -6.73
CA GLN A 73 8.13 3.20 -5.62
C GLN A 73 7.05 4.29 -5.66
N LEU A 74 6.82 4.92 -4.51
CA LEU A 74 6.13 6.20 -4.47
C LEU A 74 7.06 7.30 -4.96
N SER A 75 6.53 8.20 -5.76
CA SER A 75 7.23 9.42 -6.18
C SER A 75 7.49 10.30 -4.95
N LYS A 76 8.49 11.18 -5.06
CA LYS A 76 8.80 12.14 -3.98
C LYS A 76 7.56 12.99 -3.62
N THR A 77 6.76 13.36 -4.62
CA THR A 77 5.52 14.11 -4.46
C THR A 77 4.45 13.34 -3.69
N GLU A 78 4.25 12.05 -3.98
CA GLU A 78 3.30 11.21 -3.23
C GLU A 78 3.72 11.06 -1.78
N LYS A 79 5.03 10.92 -1.50
CA LYS A 79 5.54 10.89 -0.12
C LYS A 79 5.26 12.19 0.64
N MET A 80 5.44 13.34 -0.01
CA MET A 80 5.23 14.67 0.60
C MET A 80 3.75 15.00 0.82
N VAL A 81 2.89 14.83 -0.20
CA VAL A 81 1.44 15.08 -0.09
C VAL A 81 0.84 14.22 1.02
N PHE A 82 1.33 12.99 1.15
CA PHE A 82 0.82 12.07 2.14
C PHE A 82 1.29 12.40 3.56
N ALA A 83 2.56 12.77 3.76
CA ALA A 83 3.02 13.28 5.05
C ALA A 83 2.21 14.51 5.51
N ALA A 84 1.92 15.42 4.57
CA ALA A 84 1.07 16.59 4.84
C ALA A 84 -0.38 16.20 5.19
N TYR A 85 -1.00 15.29 4.45
CA TYR A 85 -2.37 14.81 4.72
C TYR A 85 -2.50 14.16 6.10
N VAL A 86 -1.59 13.23 6.44
CA VAL A 86 -1.65 12.55 7.74
C VAL A 86 -1.37 13.55 8.87
N TYR A 87 -0.47 14.52 8.68
CA TYR A 87 -0.17 15.53 9.70
C TYR A 87 -1.41 16.39 9.99
N VAL A 88 -2.07 16.90 8.94
CA VAL A 88 -3.31 17.68 9.09
C VAL A 88 -4.41 16.87 9.79
N ARG A 89 -4.61 15.61 9.38
CA ARG A 89 -5.65 14.74 9.93
C ARG A 89 -5.44 14.45 11.43
N TYR A 90 -4.23 14.17 11.86
CA TYR A 90 -3.97 13.83 13.28
C TYR A 90 -3.74 15.05 14.17
N ARG A 91 -3.25 16.16 13.61
CA ARG A 91 -3.00 17.40 14.36
C ARG A 91 -4.28 18.21 14.60
N PHE A 92 -5.23 18.20 13.66
CA PHE A 92 -6.41 19.07 13.71
C PHE A 92 -7.76 18.34 13.63
N LEU A 93 -7.82 17.12 13.08
CA LEU A 93 -9.09 16.38 12.90
C LEU A 93 -9.22 15.14 13.79
N ALA A 94 -8.34 14.96 14.78
CA ALA A 94 -8.52 13.89 15.73
C ALA A 94 -9.66 14.24 16.71
N LEU A 95 -10.87 13.82 16.31
CA LEU A 95 -11.84 13.17 17.18
C LEU A 95 -11.23 11.88 17.73
#